data_AF-U2E3Y5-F1
#
_entry.id   AF-U2E3Y5-F1
#
_cell.length_a   1.000
_cell.length_b   1.000
_cell.length_c   1.000
_cell.angle_alpha   90.00
_cell.angle_beta   90.00
_cell.angle_gamma   90.00
#
_symmetry.space_group_name_H-M   'P 1'
#
loop_
_entity.id
_entity.type
_entity.pdbx_description
1 polymer ?
#
loop_
_entity_poly.entity_id
_entity_poly.type
_entity_poly.pdbx_seq_one_letter_code
_entity_poly.pdbx_strand_id
1 'polypeptide(L)' 'MPDYPDLDEMDDLWPDNGFAVIIEDEMKPPDSEDFVNVLGEFEEPDLDLPPPRTGYSYWVNDADGNSYTREEWQEYKKT' A
#
# COMPACT_ATOMS: atom_id res chain seq x y z
N MET A 1 13.49 19.80 0.69
CA MET A 1 12.63 18.87 1.45
C MET A 1 13.01 17.48 0.96
N PRO A 2 12.93 16.41 1.76
CA PRO A 2 12.98 15.08 1.16
C PRO A 2 11.83 15.02 0.14
N ASP A 3 12.15 14.88 -1.14
CA ASP A 3 11.17 14.56 -2.17
C ASP A 3 10.70 13.16 -1.83
N TYR A 4 9.53 13.07 -1.18
CA TYR A 4 8.83 11.79 -1.08
C TYR A 4 8.38 11.41 -2.48
N PRO A 5 8.54 10.13 -2.88
CA PRO A 5 8.07 9.69 -4.18
C PRO A 5 6.56 9.89 -4.24
N ASP A 6 6.09 10.44 -5.35
CA ASP A 6 4.66 10.65 -5.58
C ASP A 6 4.03 9.28 -5.85
N LEU A 7 3.41 8.70 -4.82
CA LEU A 7 2.85 7.34 -4.88
C LEU A 7 1.77 7.22 -5.97
N ASP A 8 1.02 8.31 -6.22
CA ASP A 8 0.04 8.42 -7.30
C ASP A 8 0.68 8.34 -8.70
N GLU A 9 1.95 8.71 -8.86
CA GLU A 9 2.67 8.61 -10.15
C GLU A 9 3.31 7.23 -10.37
N MET A 10 3.31 6.36 -9.36
CA MET A 10 3.91 5.03 -9.44
C MET A 10 2.87 3.99 -9.89
N ASP A 11 2.69 3.84 -11.21
CA ASP A 11 1.79 2.87 -11.84
C ASP A 11 1.93 1.43 -11.27
N ASP A 12 3.15 1.04 -10.89
CA ASP A 12 3.48 -0.28 -10.35
C ASP A 12 2.81 -0.57 -8.98
N LEU A 13 2.29 0.46 -8.29
CA LEU A 13 1.60 0.34 -7.01
C LEU A 13 0.11 -0.03 -7.16
N TRP A 14 -0.43 0.09 -8.37
CA TRP A 14 -1.85 -0.11 -8.64
C TRP A 14 -2.06 -1.49 -9.27
N PRO A 15 -2.96 -2.32 -8.71
CA PRO A 15 -3.25 -3.62 -9.30
C PRO A 15 -4.04 -3.44 -10.61
N ASP A 16 -3.81 -4.32 -11.59
CA ASP A 16 -4.66 -4.39 -12.80
C ASP A 16 -6.09 -4.84 -12.46
N ASN A 17 -6.26 -5.66 -11.41
CA ASN A 17 -7.55 -6.15 -10.95
C ASN A 17 -7.51 -6.52 -9.46
N GLY A 18 -8.56 -6.18 -8.70
CA GLY A 18 -8.62 -6.47 -7.26
C GLY A 18 -7.89 -5.43 -6.43
N PHE A 19 -6.95 -5.89 -5.59
CA PHE A 19 -6.28 -5.11 -4.54
C PHE A 19 -4.77 -5.40 -4.48
N ALA A 20 -3.94 -4.37 -4.40
CA ALA A 20 -2.51 -4.45 -4.16
C ALA A 20 -2.18 -3.98 -2.74
N VAL A 21 -1.33 -4.73 -2.04
CA VAL A 21 -0.84 -4.31 -0.72
C VAL A 21 0.49 -3.61 -0.89
N ILE A 22 0.53 -2.37 -0.45
CA ILE A 22 1.73 -1.55 -0.48
C ILE A 22 2.28 -1.44 0.93
N ILE A 23 3.60 -1.52 1.04
CA ILE A 23 4.33 -1.24 2.26
C ILE A 23 5.26 -0.06 2.02
N GLU A 24 5.19 0.94 2.89
CA GLU A 24 6.12 2.04 2.98
C GLU A 24 7.09 1.76 4.13
N ASP A 25 8.39 1.69 3.84
CA ASP A 25 9.47 1.54 4.82
C ASP A 25 10.04 2.92 5.17
N GLU A 26 9.50 3.53 6.22
CA GLU A 26 9.93 4.84 6.75
C GLU A 26 11.36 4.82 7.31
N MET A 27 11.98 3.64 7.47
CA MET A 27 13.37 3.52 7.86
C MET A 27 14.32 3.69 6.66
N LYS A 28 13.79 3.68 5.43
CA LYS A 28 14.53 3.94 4.21
C LYS A 28 14.44 5.42 3.82
N PRO A 29 15.46 5.96 3.12
CA PRO A 29 15.34 7.28 2.55
C PRO A 29 14.25 7.28 1.45
N PRO A 30 13.45 8.36 1.33
CA PRO A 30 12.33 8.42 0.39
C PRO A 30 12.76 8.29 -1.08
N ASP A 31 13.99 8.68 -1.41
CA ASP A 31 14.57 8.55 -2.76
C ASP A 31 14.96 7.09 -3.11
N SER A 32 14.79 6.14 -2.18
CA SER A 32 15.14 4.73 -2.38
C SER A 32 14.03 4.00 -3.12
N GLU A 33 14.38 3.17 -4.11
CA GLU A 33 13.43 2.26 -4.77
C GLU A 33 12.77 1.28 -3.77
N ASP A 34 13.50 0.92 -2.70
CA ASP A 34 12.99 0.14 -1.56
C ASP A 34 12.10 0.92 -0.56
N PHE A 35 11.87 2.23 -0.75
CA PHE A 35 11.05 3.02 0.17
C PHE A 35 9.60 2.56 0.16
N VAL A 36 9.07 2.25 -1.04
CA VAL A 36 7.72 1.74 -1.23
C VAL A 36 7.80 0.44 -2.02
N ASN A 37 7.13 -0.59 -1.54
CA ASN A 37 7.10 -1.90 -2.19
C ASN A 37 5.69 -2.46 -2.25
N VAL A 38 5.37 -3.19 -3.31
CA VAL A 38 4.15 -4.00 -3.40
C VAL A 38 4.44 -5.38 -2.79
N LEU A 39 3.74 -5.72 -1.71
CA LEU A 39 3.83 -7.04 -1.06
C LEU A 39 3.13 -8.12 -1.89
N GLY A 40 2.11 -7.75 -2.65
CA GLY A 40 1.39 -8.65 -3.54
C GLY A 40 0.01 -8.12 -3.91
N GLU A 41 -0.59 -8.76 -4.90
CA GLU A 41 -1.92 -8.48 -5.43
C GLU A 41 -2.90 -9.60 -5.06
N PHE A 42 -4.16 -9.24 -4.87
CA PHE A 42 -5.23 -10.10 -4.36
C PHE A 42 -6.54 -9.78 -5.08
N GLU A 43 -7.27 -10.78 -5.53
CA GLU A 43 -8.56 -10.57 -6.21
C GLU A 43 -9.70 -10.27 -5.22
N GLU A 44 -9.60 -10.76 -3.99
CA GLU A 44 -10.65 -10.69 -2.98
C GLU A 44 -10.22 -9.81 -1.79
N PRO A 45 -11.16 -9.06 -1.18
CA PRO A 45 -10.86 -8.20 -0.05
C PRO A 45 -10.67 -8.94 1.28
N ASP A 46 -10.59 -10.28 1.29
CA ASP A 46 -10.47 -11.07 2.53
C ASP A 46 -9.03 -11.13 3.09
N LEU A 47 -8.07 -10.53 2.40
CA LEU A 47 -6.68 -10.42 2.81
C LEU A 47 -6.53 -9.83 4.23
N ASP A 48 -5.70 -10.48 5.05
CA ASP A 48 -5.22 -9.91 6.30
C ASP A 48 -3.88 -9.21 6.14
N LEU A 49 -3.88 -7.90 6.42
CA LEU A 49 -2.67 -7.10 6.41
C LEU A 49 -1.74 -7.53 7.56
N PRO A 50 -0.44 -7.74 7.29
CA PRO A 50 0.55 -8.09 8.30
C PRO A 50 0.53 -7.07 9.44
N PRO A 51 0.84 -7.46 10.70
CA PRO A 51 0.72 -6.56 11.84
C PRO A 51 1.56 -5.29 11.68
N PRO A 52 1.11 -4.14 12.22
CA PRO A 52 1.87 -2.90 12.15
C PRO A 52 3.25 -3.11 12.77
N ARG A 53 4.29 -2.72 12.04
CA ARG A 53 5.68 -2.76 12.49
C ARG A 53 6.17 -1.33 12.58
N THR A 54 7.00 -1.03 13.58
CA THR A 54 7.58 0.31 13.71
C THR A 54 8.44 0.64 12.49
N GLY A 55 8.16 1.77 11.86
CA GLY A 55 8.83 2.20 10.62
C GLY A 55 8.25 1.56 9.36
N TYR A 56 7.11 0.86 9.44
CA TYR A 56 6.40 0.34 8.28
C TYR A 56 4.95 0.78 8.29
N SER A 57 4.53 1.42 7.21
CA SER A 57 3.15 1.80 6.95
C SER A 57 2.57 0.91 5.85
N TYR A 58 1.33 0.44 6.05
CA TYR A 58 0.66 -0.47 5.11
C TYR A 58 -0.56 0.19 4.50
N TRP A 59 -0.67 0.05 3.19
CA TRP A 59 -1.74 0.62 2.37
C TRP A 59 -2.28 -0.45 1.42
N VAL A 60 -3.52 -0.29 1.02
CA VAL A 60 -4.17 -1.16 0.03
C VAL A 60 -4.70 -0.31 -1.10
N ASN A 61 -4.20 -0.54 -2.32
CA ASN A 61 -4.70 0.12 -3.51
C ASN A 61 -5.66 -0.83 -4.23
N ASP A 62 -6.78 -0.33 -4.72
CA ASP A 62 -7.66 -1.07 -5.61
C ASP A 62 -7.45 -0.70 -7.08
N ALA A 63 -7.98 -1.54 -7.97
CA ALA A 63 -7.91 -1.34 -9.42
C ALA A 63 -8.77 -0.17 -9.94
N ASP A 64 -9.70 0.35 -9.13
CA ASP A 64 -10.49 1.55 -9.40
C ASP A 64 -9.73 2.84 -9.06
N GLY A 65 -8.51 2.74 -8.51
CA GLY A 65 -7.66 3.88 -8.15
C GLY A 65 -7.94 4.45 -6.75
N ASN A 66 -8.55 3.68 -5.84
CA ASN A 66 -8.65 4.10 -4.43
C ASN A 66 -7.55 3.46 -3.59
N SER A 67 -7.02 4.25 -2.64
CA SER A 67 -6.09 3.79 -1.62
C SER A 67 -6.76 3.78 -0.26
N TYR A 68 -6.57 2.69 0.48
CA TYR A 68 -7.08 2.50 1.83
C TYR A 68 -5.91 2.36 2.81
N THR A 69 -5.95 3.13 3.89
CA THR A 69 -5.10 2.85 5.05
C THR A 69 -5.47 1.49 5.67
N ARG A 70 -4.59 0.95 6.52
CA ARG A 70 -4.92 -0.24 7.33
C ARG A 70 -6.28 -0.13 8.03
N GLU A 71 -6.58 1.03 8.61
CA GLU A 71 -7.81 1.26 9.36
C GLU A 71 -9.02 1.23 8.42
N GLU A 72 -8.94 1.97 7.32
CA GLU A 72 -9.99 1.99 6.29
C GLU A 72 -10.20 0.61 5.66
N TRP A 73 -9.13 -0.14 5.38
CA TRP A 73 -9.23 -1.51 4.88
C TRP A 73 -10.00 -2.42 5.85
N GLN A 74 -9.69 -2.32 7.15
CA GLN A 74 -10.38 -3.08 8.18
C GLN A 74 -11.86 -2.69 8.33
N GLU A 75 -12.24 -1.46 7.98
CA GLU A 75 -13.63 -1.03 7.90
C GLU A 75 -14.29 -1.49 6.59
N TYR A 76 -13.58 -1.41 5.46
CA TYR A 76 -14.02 -1.90 4.16
C TYR A 76 -14.38 -3.38 4.23
N LYS A 77 -13.52 -4.22 4.83
CA LYS A 77 -13.77 -5.66 5.05
C LYS A 77 -15.00 -5.98 5.91
N LYS A 78 -15.53 -5.01 6.66
CA LYS A 78 -16.71 -5.20 7.51
C LYS A 78 -18.02 -4.81 6.82
N THR A 79 -17.95 -4.21 5.64
CA THR A 79 -19.10 -3.76 4.85
C THR A 79 -19.65 -4.91 4.01
#